data_AF-A0A0S8A557-F1
#
_entry.id   AF-A0A0S8A557-F1
#
_cell.length_a   1.000
_cell.length_b   1.000
_cell.length_c   1.000
_cell.angle_alpha   90.00
_cell.angle_beta   90.00
_cell.angle_gamma   90.00
#
_symmetry.space_group_name_H-M   'P 1'
#
loop_
_entity.id
_entity.type
_entity.pdbx_description
1 polymer ?
#
loop_
_entity_poly.entity_id
_entity_poly.type
_entity_poly.pdbx_seq_one_letter_code
_entity_poly.pdbx_strand_id
1 'polypeptide(L)'
;PLAIAAFGTPKAANLLLRRLLVETDGMIRFKVLRALGRLRADHPTLPLDEAVLTRAFQQTLSVAFDYMRWRHALDEGARARPARRNEVHAALVALLRDKQLHSVERLFRLLNLITHDEDFARIHHGLQSVRRETRAGSRELVEHLVVQRFREPLLELIDDLYEQSSLPAPQRLDRYEAALAELAAGPVESVNAFATAQIAALGIHTLSDHISERPEFSLLHAEVVRRARRKLVGSKS
;
A
#
# COMPACT_ATOMS: atom_id res chain seq x y z
N PRO A 1 -10.13 16.66 -7.84
CA PRO A 1 -9.02 17.20 -7.01
C PRO A 1 -8.30 18.40 -7.64
N LEU A 2 -7.77 18.28 -8.87
CA LEU A 2 -7.04 19.39 -9.53
C LEU A 2 -7.91 20.63 -9.78
N ALA A 3 -9.16 20.44 -10.21
CA ALA A 3 -10.12 21.53 -10.38
C ALA A 3 -10.41 22.28 -9.06
N ILE A 4 -10.34 21.59 -7.91
CA ILE A 4 -10.52 22.20 -6.58
C ILE A 4 -9.27 22.99 -6.18
N ALA A 5 -8.07 22.46 -6.44
CA ALA A 5 -6.82 23.14 -6.12
C ALA A 5 -6.63 24.43 -6.95
N ALA A 6 -7.18 24.50 -8.16
CA ALA A 6 -7.11 25.68 -9.02
C ALA A 6 -7.70 26.97 -8.39
N PHE A 7 -8.55 26.85 -7.38
CA PHE A 7 -9.11 28.01 -6.68
C PHE A 7 -8.12 28.66 -5.69
N GLY A 8 -7.03 28.00 -5.28
CA GLY A 8 -5.99 28.62 -4.44
C GLY A 8 -6.42 29.05 -3.03
N THR A 9 -7.59 28.62 -2.54
CA THR A 9 -8.17 29.13 -1.28
C THR A 9 -7.94 28.21 -0.07
N PRO A 10 -7.97 28.75 1.17
CA PRO A 10 -8.01 27.94 2.39
C PRO A 10 -9.17 26.94 2.42
N LYS A 11 -10.31 27.31 1.82
CA LYS A 11 -11.49 26.42 1.69
C LYS A 11 -11.20 25.22 0.79
N ALA A 12 -10.48 25.43 -0.32
CA ALA A 12 -10.04 24.36 -1.21
C ALA A 12 -9.03 23.42 -0.51
N ALA A 13 -8.04 23.98 0.20
CA ALA A 13 -7.11 23.21 1.04
C ALA A 13 -7.85 22.32 2.05
N ASN A 14 -8.75 22.90 2.84
CA ASN A 14 -9.50 22.18 3.87
C ASN A 14 -10.38 21.06 3.30
N LEU A 15 -10.98 21.26 2.12
CA LEU A 15 -11.75 20.22 1.45
C LEU A 15 -10.88 19.04 1.04
N LEU A 16 -9.70 19.31 0.47
CA LEU A 16 -8.73 18.29 0.06
C LEU A 16 -8.16 17.54 1.28
N LEU A 17 -7.82 18.25 2.36
CA LEU A 17 -7.33 17.67 3.61
C LEU A 17 -8.38 16.73 4.25
N ARG A 18 -9.65 17.13 4.32
CA ARG A 18 -10.71 16.24 4.82
C ARG A 18 -10.89 15.00 3.94
N ARG A 19 -10.83 15.17 2.62
CA ARG A 19 -10.94 14.03 1.69
C ARG A 19 -9.81 13.02 1.90
N LEU A 20 -8.61 13.46 2.24
CA LEU A 20 -7.45 12.60 2.45
C LEU A 20 -7.65 11.56 3.56
N LEU A 21 -8.42 11.90 4.61
CA LEU A 21 -8.67 11.01 5.75
C LEU A 21 -9.75 9.96 5.51
N VAL A 22 -10.72 10.25 4.63
CA VAL A 22 -11.90 9.39 4.39
C VAL A 22 -11.81 8.61 3.09
N GLU A 23 -10.97 9.05 2.15
CA GLU A 23 -10.79 8.36 0.88
C GLU A 23 -10.05 7.03 1.08
N THR A 24 -10.64 5.95 0.56
CA THR A 24 -10.07 4.60 0.59
C THR A 24 -9.34 4.27 -0.71
N ASP A 25 -9.73 4.90 -1.83
CA ASP A 25 -9.06 4.69 -3.11
C ASP A 25 -7.67 5.34 -3.12
N GLY A 26 -6.63 4.51 -3.28
CA GLY A 26 -5.23 4.96 -3.29
C GLY A 26 -4.90 5.94 -4.42
N MET A 27 -5.51 5.78 -5.60
CA MET A 27 -5.32 6.66 -6.76
C MET A 27 -5.97 8.02 -6.53
N ILE A 28 -7.16 8.06 -5.91
CA ILE A 28 -7.80 9.33 -5.55
C ILE A 28 -7.01 10.03 -4.45
N ARG A 29 -6.55 9.32 -3.41
CA ARG A 29 -5.63 9.88 -2.39
C ARG A 29 -4.37 10.46 -3.02
N PHE A 30 -3.78 9.76 -3.98
CA PHE A 30 -2.62 10.24 -4.73
C PHE A 30 -2.93 11.55 -5.46
N LYS A 31 -4.06 11.62 -6.18
CA LYS A 31 -4.52 12.84 -6.86
C LYS A 31 -4.80 13.99 -5.89
N VAL A 32 -5.29 13.70 -4.67
CA VAL A 32 -5.48 14.69 -3.60
C VAL A 32 -4.13 15.22 -3.12
N LEU A 33 -3.15 14.35 -2.82
CA LEU A 33 -1.81 14.75 -2.40
C LEU A 33 -1.09 15.58 -3.47
N ARG A 34 -1.20 15.19 -4.75
CA ARG A 34 -0.66 15.99 -5.86
C ARG A 34 -1.31 17.37 -5.94
N ALA A 35 -2.63 17.45 -5.73
CA ALA A 35 -3.36 18.71 -5.73
C ALA A 35 -2.94 19.61 -4.54
N LEU A 36 -2.76 19.03 -3.35
CA LEU A 36 -2.24 19.74 -2.17
C LEU A 36 -0.80 20.22 -2.38
N GLY A 37 0.07 19.38 -2.95
CA GLY A 37 1.45 19.76 -3.27
C GLY A 37 1.53 20.93 -4.24
N ARG A 38 0.69 20.93 -5.28
CA ARG A 38 0.59 22.06 -6.21
C ARG A 38 0.06 23.32 -5.52
N LEU A 39 -1.01 23.19 -4.74
CA LEU A 39 -1.59 24.31 -3.98
C LEU A 39 -0.54 24.96 -3.06
N ARG A 40 0.28 24.14 -2.39
CA ARG A 40 1.37 24.63 -1.53
C ARG A 40 2.48 25.31 -2.34
N ALA A 41 2.86 24.77 -3.49
CA ALA A 41 3.87 25.38 -4.36
C ALA A 41 3.40 26.74 -4.90
N ASP A 42 2.13 26.83 -5.32
CA ASP A 42 1.52 28.05 -5.84
C ASP A 42 1.25 29.08 -4.72
N HIS A 43 1.01 28.61 -3.48
CA HIS A 43 0.73 29.44 -2.29
C HIS A 43 1.50 28.95 -1.05
N PRO A 44 2.80 29.29 -0.89
CA PRO A 44 3.66 28.75 0.17
C PRO A 44 3.17 29.07 1.60
N THR A 45 2.57 30.24 1.78
CA THR A 45 2.05 30.71 3.08
C THR A 45 0.66 30.18 3.42
N LEU A 46 0.04 29.39 2.53
CA LEU A 46 -1.28 28.83 2.78
C LEU A 46 -1.21 27.83 3.95
N PRO A 47 -1.97 28.05 5.03
CA PRO A 47 -1.95 27.14 6.16
C PRO A 47 -2.56 25.79 5.76
N LEU A 48 -1.80 24.72 6.00
CA LEU A 48 -2.30 23.35 5.97
C LEU A 48 -2.34 22.81 7.40
N ASP A 49 -3.40 22.11 7.74
CA ASP A 49 -3.56 21.50 9.05
C ASP A 49 -2.56 20.36 9.25
N GLU A 50 -1.53 20.62 10.05
CA GLU A 50 -0.45 19.67 10.33
C GLU A 50 -0.97 18.41 11.07
N ALA A 51 -2.00 18.54 11.91
CA ALA A 51 -2.57 17.40 12.61
C ALA A 51 -3.27 16.45 11.63
N VAL A 52 -3.98 17.00 10.63
CA VAL A 52 -4.59 16.21 9.55
C VAL A 52 -3.53 15.53 8.69
N LEU A 53 -2.46 16.23 8.32
CA LEU A 53 -1.35 15.65 7.54
C LEU A 53 -0.64 14.53 8.31
N THR A 54 -0.38 14.76 9.60
CA THR A 54 0.26 13.78 10.50
C THR A 54 -0.60 12.53 10.64
N ARG A 55 -1.92 12.68 10.81
CA ARG A 55 -2.85 11.55 10.85
C ARG A 55 -2.89 10.80 9.52
N ALA A 56 -2.91 11.51 8.40
CA ALA A 56 -2.85 10.89 7.07
C ALA A 56 -1.53 10.13 6.84
N PHE A 57 -0.42 10.63 7.37
CA PHE A 57 0.88 9.95 7.35
C PHE A 57 0.81 8.63 8.13
N GLN A 58 0.35 8.66 9.38
CA GLN A 58 0.21 7.46 10.22
C GLN A 58 -0.70 6.39 9.58
N GLN A 59 -1.84 6.79 9.01
CA GLN A 59 -2.73 5.87 8.28
C GLN A 59 -2.05 5.26 7.05
N THR A 60 -1.33 6.08 6.29
CA THR A 60 -0.61 5.62 5.09
C THR A 60 0.53 4.68 5.46
N LEU A 61 1.21 4.95 6.58
CA LEU A 61 2.29 4.14 7.12
C LEU A 61 1.76 2.76 7.53
N SER A 62 0.67 2.72 8.30
CA SER A 62 0.00 1.47 8.69
C SER A 62 -0.37 0.62 7.46
N VAL A 63 -0.97 1.23 6.44
CA VAL A 63 -1.34 0.53 5.20
C VAL A 63 -0.12 -0.01 4.45
N ALA A 64 1.00 0.73 4.42
CA ALA A 64 2.24 0.26 3.81
C ALA A 64 2.80 -0.98 4.55
N PHE A 65 2.75 -0.97 5.88
CA PHE A 65 3.13 -2.11 6.71
C PHE A 65 2.22 -3.33 6.53
N ASP A 66 0.92 -3.11 6.31
CA ASP A 66 -0.01 -4.19 6.00
C ASP A 66 0.39 -4.91 4.70
N TYR A 67 0.70 -4.15 3.64
CA TYR A 67 1.19 -4.71 2.38
C TYR A 67 2.52 -5.47 2.56
N MET A 68 3.46 -4.91 3.32
CA MET A 68 4.73 -5.57 3.65
C MET A 68 4.49 -6.90 4.37
N ARG A 69 3.70 -6.88 5.45
CA ARG A 69 3.37 -8.06 6.26
C ARG A 69 2.71 -9.16 5.44
N TRP A 70 1.71 -8.82 4.62
CA TRP A 70 1.06 -9.79 3.75
C TRP A 70 2.02 -10.40 2.73
N ARG A 71 2.90 -9.59 2.13
CA ARG A 71 3.93 -10.11 1.21
C ARG A 71 4.87 -11.09 1.90
N HIS A 72 5.41 -10.75 3.07
CA HIS A 72 6.27 -11.67 3.80
C HIS A 72 5.55 -12.97 4.15
N ALA A 73 4.30 -12.91 4.64
CA ALA A 73 3.52 -14.09 4.95
C ALA A 73 3.27 -14.99 3.70
N LEU A 74 3.02 -14.37 2.55
CA LEU A 74 2.85 -15.07 1.28
C LEU A 74 4.17 -15.71 0.82
N ASP A 75 5.28 -14.97 0.84
CA ASP A 75 6.60 -15.44 0.43
C ASP A 75 7.10 -16.58 1.33
N GLU A 76 6.98 -16.45 2.66
CA GLU A 76 7.30 -17.48 3.63
C GLU A 76 6.46 -18.73 3.42
N GLY A 77 5.15 -18.58 3.30
CA GLY A 77 4.25 -19.71 3.08
C GLY A 77 4.52 -20.44 1.77
N ALA A 78 4.95 -19.72 0.73
CA ALA A 78 5.33 -20.26 -0.57
C ALA A 78 6.73 -20.92 -0.58
N ARG A 79 7.66 -20.43 0.24
CA ARG A 79 8.95 -21.12 0.52
C ARG A 79 8.71 -22.46 1.24
N ALA A 80 7.85 -22.45 2.26
CA ALA A 80 7.54 -23.64 3.06
C ALA A 80 6.74 -24.70 2.28
N ARG A 81 5.86 -24.29 1.36
CA ARG A 81 5.08 -25.19 0.50
C ARG A 81 5.17 -24.73 -0.97
N PRO A 82 6.08 -25.29 -1.77
CA PRO A 82 6.29 -24.88 -3.16
C PRO A 82 5.03 -24.95 -4.04
N ALA A 83 4.08 -25.84 -3.75
CA ALA A 83 2.78 -25.92 -4.46
C ALA A 83 1.95 -24.62 -4.38
N ARG A 84 2.24 -23.73 -3.42
CA ARG A 84 1.60 -22.39 -3.33
C ARG A 84 2.10 -21.42 -4.41
N ARG A 85 3.26 -21.68 -5.02
CA ARG A 85 3.88 -20.86 -6.06
C ARG A 85 3.27 -21.17 -7.43
N ASN A 86 2.17 -20.50 -7.74
CA ASN A 86 1.55 -20.50 -9.06
C ASN A 86 1.51 -19.07 -9.63
N GLU A 87 1.02 -18.90 -10.85
CA GLU A 87 0.92 -17.58 -11.50
C GLU A 87 0.05 -16.57 -10.74
N VAL A 88 -1.04 -17.04 -10.11
CA VAL A 88 -1.94 -16.19 -9.30
C VAL A 88 -1.23 -15.68 -8.05
N HIS A 89 -0.43 -16.53 -7.40
CA HIS A 89 0.42 -16.14 -6.28
C HIS A 89 1.43 -15.07 -6.69
N ALA A 90 2.14 -15.29 -7.80
CA ALA A 90 3.13 -14.33 -8.30
C ALA A 90 2.48 -12.97 -8.61
N ALA A 91 1.31 -12.97 -9.26
CA ALA A 91 0.55 -11.76 -9.55
C ALA A 91 0.07 -11.04 -8.27
N LEU A 92 -0.40 -11.79 -7.26
CA LEU A 92 -0.82 -11.22 -5.98
C LEU A 92 0.36 -10.57 -5.24
N VAL A 93 1.51 -11.24 -5.15
CA VAL A 93 2.71 -10.69 -4.49
C VAL A 93 3.21 -9.45 -5.22
N ALA A 94 3.23 -9.46 -6.56
CA ALA A 94 3.59 -8.29 -7.36
C ALA A 94 2.62 -7.12 -7.13
N LEU A 95 1.31 -7.37 -7.14
CA LEU A 95 0.30 -6.35 -6.86
C LEU A 95 0.49 -5.73 -5.47
N LEU A 96 0.73 -6.55 -4.43
CA LEU A 96 0.97 -6.04 -3.08
C LEU A 96 2.25 -5.19 -3.02
N ARG A 97 3.30 -5.55 -3.78
CA ARG A 97 4.54 -4.78 -3.87
C ARG A 97 4.30 -3.42 -4.50
N ASP A 98 3.53 -3.37 -5.58
CA ASP A 98 3.14 -2.12 -6.22
C ASP A 98 2.29 -1.24 -5.27
N LYS A 99 1.38 -1.84 -4.51
CA LYS A 99 0.58 -1.12 -3.51
C LYS A 99 1.45 -0.57 -2.37
N GLN A 100 2.46 -1.32 -1.92
CA GLN A 100 3.44 -0.86 -0.94
C GLN A 100 4.27 0.31 -1.49
N LEU A 101 4.84 0.19 -2.69
CA LEU A 101 5.59 1.25 -3.37
C LEU A 101 4.78 2.56 -3.48
N HIS A 102 3.54 2.47 -3.95
CA HIS A 102 2.64 3.64 -4.02
C HIS A 102 2.27 4.20 -2.63
N SER A 103 2.28 3.37 -1.59
CA SER A 103 2.05 3.84 -0.22
C SER A 103 3.27 4.61 0.28
N VAL A 104 4.48 4.12 0.03
CA VAL A 104 5.72 4.83 0.36
C VAL A 104 5.85 6.14 -0.41
N GLU A 105 5.54 6.17 -1.72
CA GLU A 105 5.54 7.44 -2.45
C GLU A 105 4.59 8.48 -1.82
N ARG A 106 3.41 8.05 -1.36
CA ARG A 106 2.46 8.92 -0.66
C ARG A 106 3.01 9.42 0.67
N LEU A 107 3.79 8.62 1.40
CA LEU A 107 4.49 9.06 2.63
C LEU A 107 5.48 10.19 2.32
N PHE A 108 6.29 10.07 1.27
CA PHE A 108 7.21 11.14 0.87
C PHE A 108 6.49 12.41 0.40
N ARG A 109 5.35 12.27 -0.28
CA ARG A 109 4.49 13.42 -0.63
C ARG A 109 3.89 14.09 0.60
N LEU A 110 3.56 13.32 1.64
CA LEU A 110 3.09 13.86 2.92
C LEU A 110 4.22 14.56 3.67
N LEU A 111 5.43 14.00 3.68
CA LEU A 111 6.60 14.67 4.26
C LEU A 111 6.83 16.03 3.62
N ASN A 112 6.84 16.14 2.28
CA ASN A 112 6.90 17.42 1.57
C ASN A 112 5.82 18.44 1.97
N LEU A 113 4.67 17.99 2.50
CA LEU A 113 3.61 18.90 2.95
C LEU A 113 3.76 19.30 4.43
N ILE A 114 4.45 18.47 5.22
CA ILE A 114 4.71 18.64 6.66
C ILE A 114 5.99 19.47 6.87
N THR A 115 7.07 19.10 6.18
CA THR A 115 8.38 19.74 6.25
C THR A 115 8.54 20.73 5.10
N HIS A 116 9.00 21.94 5.38
CA HIS A 116 9.00 23.04 4.41
C HIS A 116 10.35 23.23 3.70
N ASP A 117 11.44 22.69 4.25
CA ASP A 117 12.81 23.06 3.82
C ASP A 117 13.49 21.99 2.96
N GLU A 118 12.88 20.81 2.83
CA GLU A 118 13.53 19.64 2.22
C GLU A 118 12.70 19.09 1.05
N ASP A 119 13.40 18.67 -0.02
CA ASP A 119 12.77 18.06 -1.19
C ASP A 119 12.68 16.52 -1.03
N PHE A 120 11.69 16.08 -0.26
CA PHE A 120 11.38 14.66 -0.08
C PHE A 120 10.97 13.96 -1.39
N ALA A 121 10.58 14.70 -2.44
CA ALA A 121 10.30 14.07 -3.74
C ALA A 121 11.60 13.63 -4.41
N ARG A 122 12.63 14.47 -4.34
CA ARG A 122 13.98 14.14 -4.82
C ARG A 122 14.61 13.02 -4.00
N ILE A 123 14.46 13.04 -2.67
CA ILE A 123 14.95 11.95 -1.80
C ILE A 123 14.29 10.62 -2.18
N HIS A 124 12.97 10.59 -2.34
CA HIS A 124 12.26 9.39 -2.78
C HIS A 124 12.74 8.89 -4.15
N HIS A 125 12.93 9.79 -5.11
CA HIS A 125 13.44 9.42 -6.43
C HIS A 125 14.85 8.81 -6.35
N GLY A 126 15.71 9.33 -5.48
CA GLY A 126 17.05 8.80 -5.26
C GLY A 126 17.07 7.38 -4.66
N LEU A 127 16.09 7.03 -3.82
CA LEU A 127 15.91 5.65 -3.31
C LEU A 127 15.61 4.63 -4.43
N GLN A 128 15.02 5.08 -5.53
CA GLN A 128 14.69 4.25 -6.69
C GLN A 128 15.83 4.16 -7.71
N SER A 129 16.96 4.84 -7.46
CA SER A 129 18.09 4.87 -8.37
C SER A 129 18.69 3.48 -8.59
N VAL A 130 19.10 3.20 -9.82
CA VAL A 130 19.88 1.99 -10.14
C VAL A 130 21.26 2.00 -9.47
N ARG A 131 21.80 3.18 -9.16
CA ARG A 131 23.12 3.36 -8.53
C ARG A 131 23.02 3.19 -7.02
N ARG A 132 23.81 2.27 -6.45
CA ARG A 132 23.77 1.94 -5.02
C ARG A 132 24.14 3.13 -4.14
N GLU A 133 25.11 3.93 -4.56
CA GLU A 133 25.60 5.11 -3.83
C GLU A 133 24.50 6.17 -3.72
N THR A 134 23.74 6.38 -4.81
CA THR A 134 22.59 7.30 -4.80
C THR A 134 21.49 6.82 -3.87
N ARG A 135 21.21 5.51 -3.85
CA ARG A 135 20.22 4.93 -2.91
C ARG A 135 20.67 5.11 -1.47
N ALA A 136 21.91 4.76 -1.15
CA ALA A 136 22.47 4.88 0.20
C ALA A 136 22.44 6.33 0.70
N GLY A 137 22.87 7.29 -0.11
CA GLY A 137 22.80 8.71 0.26
C GLY A 137 21.36 9.21 0.45
N SER A 138 20.40 8.73 -0.35
CA SER A 138 18.99 9.10 -0.15
C SER A 138 18.40 8.49 1.12
N ARG A 139 18.80 7.25 1.46
CA ARG A 139 18.42 6.58 2.70
C ARG A 139 18.99 7.31 3.93
N GLU A 140 20.25 7.73 3.86
CA GLU A 140 20.91 8.53 4.90
C GLU A 140 20.20 9.88 5.12
N LEU A 141 19.75 10.53 4.05
CA LEU A 141 18.92 11.75 4.18
C LEU A 141 17.61 11.47 4.91
N VAL A 142 16.95 10.33 4.68
CA VAL A 142 15.75 9.95 5.43
C VAL A 142 16.07 9.76 6.92
N GLU A 143 17.20 9.13 7.23
CA GLU A 143 17.66 8.90 8.59
C GLU A 143 17.91 10.22 9.34
N HIS A 144 18.42 11.25 8.67
CA HIS A 144 18.69 12.53 9.31
C HIS A 144 17.47 13.49 9.35
N LEU A 145 16.70 13.56 8.27
CA LEU A 145 15.68 14.59 8.08
C LEU A 145 14.30 14.22 8.64
N VAL A 146 13.98 12.93 8.74
CA VAL A 146 12.67 12.50 9.24
C VAL A 146 12.64 12.58 10.77
N VAL A 147 11.55 13.16 11.29
CA VAL A 147 11.30 13.27 12.73
C VAL A 147 11.35 11.91 13.42
N GLN A 148 11.93 11.87 14.62
CA GLN A 148 12.25 10.62 15.35
C GLN A 148 11.11 9.61 15.35
N ARG A 149 9.88 10.05 15.63
CA ARG A 149 8.69 9.18 15.73
C ARG A 149 8.31 8.43 14.45
N PHE A 150 8.77 8.88 13.28
CA PHE A 150 8.45 8.28 11.98
C PHE A 150 9.65 7.67 11.27
N ARG A 151 10.86 7.91 11.78
CA ARG A 151 12.11 7.54 11.13
C ARG A 151 12.27 6.04 11.02
N GLU A 152 12.28 5.33 12.14
CA GLU A 152 12.52 3.88 12.15
C GLU A 152 11.48 3.11 11.32
N PRO A 153 10.15 3.36 11.47
CA PRO A 153 9.17 2.65 10.66
C PRO A 153 9.28 2.96 9.16
N LEU A 154 9.67 4.18 8.79
CA LEU A 154 9.85 4.52 7.38
C LEU A 154 11.11 3.89 6.80
N LEU A 155 12.21 3.86 7.56
CA LEU A 155 13.44 3.18 7.16
C LEU A 155 13.21 1.68 6.96
N GLU A 156 12.44 1.03 7.83
CA GLU A 156 12.09 -0.39 7.68
C GLU A 156 11.37 -0.67 6.34
N LEU A 157 10.39 0.17 5.97
CA LEU A 157 9.69 0.04 4.69
C LEU A 157 10.59 0.28 3.47
N ILE A 158 11.52 1.23 3.58
CA ILE A 158 12.49 1.55 2.53
C ILE A 158 13.45 0.36 2.35
N ASP A 159 13.94 -0.19 3.45
CA ASP A 159 14.89 -1.28 3.47
C ASP A 159 14.29 -2.57 2.89
N ASP A 160 13.02 -2.90 3.22
CA ASP A 160 12.28 -4.00 2.58
C ASP A 160 12.16 -3.83 1.06
N LEU A 161 11.80 -2.62 0.62
CA LEU A 161 11.52 -2.37 -0.80
C LEU A 161 12.78 -2.29 -1.65
N TYR A 162 13.83 -1.62 -1.16
CA TYR A 162 14.95 -1.17 -1.97
C TYR A 162 16.29 -1.80 -1.59
N GLU A 163 16.46 -2.25 -0.33
CA GLU A 163 17.70 -2.88 0.13
C GLU A 163 17.58 -4.41 0.22
N GLN A 164 16.37 -4.96 0.06
CA GLN A 164 16.09 -6.40 0.15
C GLN A 164 16.67 -7.01 1.44
N SER A 165 16.39 -6.39 2.57
CA SER A 165 16.72 -6.93 3.89
C SER A 165 15.95 -8.23 4.10
N SER A 166 16.54 -9.36 3.67
CA SER A 166 16.00 -10.68 3.94
C SER A 166 16.25 -11.01 5.40
N LEU A 167 15.42 -10.50 6.31
CA LEU A 167 15.32 -11.12 7.64
C LEU A 167 14.49 -12.39 7.49
N PRO A 168 15.06 -13.59 7.68
CA PRO A 168 14.26 -14.80 7.71
C PRO A 168 13.42 -14.77 8.98
N ALA A 169 12.12 -14.47 8.87
CA ALA A 169 11.22 -14.69 9.97
C ALA A 169 10.94 -16.20 10.13
N PRO A 170 10.57 -16.66 11.34
CA PRO A 170 10.22 -18.05 11.56
C PRO A 170 9.08 -18.48 10.64
N GLN A 171 9.26 -19.60 9.94
CA GLN A 171 8.27 -20.15 9.02
C GLN A 171 7.01 -20.57 9.77
N ARG A 172 5.88 -19.90 9.52
CA ARG A 172 4.60 -20.32 10.09
C ARG A 172 3.51 -20.39 9.03
N LEU A 173 2.94 -21.59 8.87
CA LEU A 173 1.97 -21.92 7.83
C LEU A 173 0.61 -21.23 8.03
N ASP A 174 0.25 -20.94 9.29
CA ASP A 174 -0.96 -20.21 9.70
C ASP A 174 -0.98 -18.78 9.13
N ARG A 175 0.17 -18.12 9.03
CA ARG A 175 0.29 -16.75 8.51
C ARG A 175 -0.11 -16.63 7.05
N TYR A 176 0.16 -17.64 6.23
CA TYR A 176 -0.19 -17.60 4.80
C TYR A 176 -1.71 -17.60 4.60
N GLU A 177 -2.42 -18.50 5.28
CA GLU A 177 -3.88 -18.59 5.16
C GLU A 177 -4.56 -17.41 5.86
N ALA A 178 -4.04 -16.93 7.00
CA ALA A 178 -4.51 -15.71 7.63
C ALA A 178 -4.34 -14.49 6.72
N ALA A 179 -3.18 -14.34 6.04
CA ALA A 179 -2.99 -13.27 5.07
C ALA A 179 -4.00 -13.38 3.91
N LEU A 180 -4.19 -14.57 3.32
CA LEU A 180 -5.21 -14.74 2.28
C LEU A 180 -6.63 -14.41 2.75
N ALA A 181 -6.98 -14.78 3.99
CA ALA A 181 -8.27 -14.47 4.59
C ALA A 181 -8.48 -12.95 4.74
N GLU A 182 -7.49 -12.24 5.30
CA GLU A 182 -7.50 -10.78 5.44
C GLU A 182 -7.62 -10.09 4.07
N LEU A 183 -6.83 -10.53 3.08
CA LEU A 183 -6.84 -9.98 1.73
C LEU A 183 -8.18 -10.23 1.01
N ALA A 184 -8.77 -11.42 1.17
CA ALA A 184 -10.07 -11.78 0.58
C ALA A 184 -11.27 -11.11 1.29
N ALA A 185 -11.11 -10.66 2.55
CA ALA A 185 -12.08 -9.81 3.23
C ALA A 185 -11.84 -8.31 2.99
N GLY A 186 -10.64 -7.96 2.50
CA GLY A 186 -10.17 -6.59 2.37
C GLY A 186 -10.98 -5.72 1.39
N PRO A 187 -10.95 -4.39 1.58
CA PRO A 187 -11.76 -3.43 0.80
C PRO A 187 -11.16 -3.07 -0.56
N VAL A 188 -9.96 -3.56 -0.89
CA VAL A 188 -9.29 -3.26 -2.17
C VAL A 188 -9.65 -4.34 -3.18
N GLU A 189 -10.57 -4.02 -4.09
CA GLU A 189 -11.15 -4.96 -5.06
C GLU A 189 -10.12 -5.84 -5.78
N SER A 190 -9.09 -5.23 -6.39
CA SER A 190 -8.03 -5.97 -7.10
C SER A 190 -7.33 -6.99 -6.20
N VAL A 191 -6.93 -6.58 -4.99
CA VAL A 191 -6.24 -7.44 -4.02
C VAL A 191 -7.16 -8.57 -3.54
N ASN A 192 -8.42 -8.23 -3.27
CA ASN A 192 -9.47 -9.18 -2.91
C ASN A 192 -9.69 -10.24 -3.99
N ALA A 193 -9.79 -9.82 -5.26
CA ALA A 193 -9.98 -10.71 -6.39
C ALA A 193 -8.82 -11.70 -6.55
N PHE A 194 -7.57 -11.23 -6.46
CA PHE A 194 -6.40 -12.10 -6.55
C PHE A 194 -6.28 -13.06 -5.36
N ALA A 195 -6.57 -12.61 -4.14
CA ALA A 195 -6.61 -13.48 -2.96
C ALA A 195 -7.70 -14.57 -3.10
N THR A 196 -8.90 -14.19 -3.52
CA THR A 196 -10.01 -15.11 -3.80
C THR A 196 -9.63 -16.15 -4.87
N ALA A 197 -9.02 -15.70 -5.97
CA ALA A 197 -8.54 -16.59 -7.01
C ALA A 197 -7.47 -17.56 -6.49
N GLN A 198 -6.57 -17.11 -5.62
CA GLN A 198 -5.52 -17.95 -5.05
C GLN A 198 -6.07 -18.99 -4.07
N ILE A 199 -7.03 -18.62 -3.23
CA ILE A 199 -7.72 -19.55 -2.33
C ILE A 199 -8.35 -20.70 -3.14
N ALA A 200 -9.05 -20.37 -4.22
CA ALA A 200 -9.66 -21.37 -5.10
C ALA A 200 -8.63 -22.16 -5.92
N ALA A 201 -7.53 -21.53 -6.34
CA ALA A 201 -6.46 -22.22 -7.07
C ALA A 201 -5.82 -23.33 -6.22
N LEU A 202 -5.72 -23.11 -4.92
CA LEU A 202 -5.13 -24.04 -3.96
C LEU A 202 -6.14 -24.99 -3.30
N GLY A 203 -7.44 -24.85 -3.57
CA GLY A 203 -8.48 -25.69 -2.96
C GLY A 203 -8.62 -25.50 -1.44
N ILE A 204 -8.37 -24.30 -0.91
CA ILE A 204 -8.37 -24.06 0.55
C ILE A 204 -9.81 -23.90 1.05
N HIS A 205 -10.45 -25.00 1.39
CA HIS A 205 -11.86 -25.02 1.80
C HIS A 205 -12.15 -24.30 3.11
N THR A 206 -11.18 -24.25 4.04
CA THR A 206 -11.28 -23.56 5.33
C THR A 206 -11.52 -22.05 5.18
N LEU A 207 -11.21 -21.47 4.02
CA LEU A 207 -11.39 -20.05 3.73
C LEU A 207 -12.61 -19.75 2.84
N SER A 208 -13.49 -20.72 2.59
CA SER A 208 -14.65 -20.54 1.71
C SER A 208 -15.57 -19.41 2.17
N ASP A 209 -15.74 -19.23 3.48
CA ASP A 209 -16.60 -18.19 4.06
C ASP A 209 -16.07 -16.76 3.83
N HIS A 210 -14.77 -16.63 3.56
CA HIS A 210 -14.13 -15.34 3.23
C HIS A 210 -14.34 -14.95 1.75
N ILE A 211 -14.85 -15.86 0.91
CA ILE A 211 -15.12 -15.62 -0.51
C ILE A 211 -16.58 -15.19 -0.66
N SER A 212 -16.80 -13.89 -0.78
CA SER A 212 -18.14 -13.30 -0.94
C SER A 212 -18.17 -12.22 -2.01
N GLU A 213 -19.29 -12.17 -2.73
CA GLU A 213 -19.56 -11.05 -3.64
C GLU A 213 -19.76 -9.79 -2.82
N ARG A 214 -19.32 -8.65 -3.36
CA ARG A 214 -19.40 -7.35 -2.71
C ARG A 214 -20.13 -6.37 -3.62
N PRO A 215 -21.29 -5.84 -3.21
CA PRO A 215 -22.11 -4.96 -4.05
C PRO A 215 -21.38 -3.72 -4.59
N GLU A 216 -20.38 -3.25 -3.84
CA GLU A 216 -19.57 -2.07 -4.18
C GLU A 216 -18.45 -2.36 -5.19
N PHE A 217 -18.18 -3.62 -5.52
CA PHE A 217 -17.14 -4.03 -6.48
C PHE A 217 -17.72 -4.29 -7.86
N SER A 218 -16.83 -4.40 -8.86
CA SER A 218 -17.25 -4.57 -10.25
C SER A 218 -17.86 -5.96 -10.56
N LEU A 219 -18.54 -6.05 -11.70
CA LEU A 219 -19.03 -7.33 -12.23
C LEU A 219 -17.90 -8.34 -12.52
N LEU A 220 -16.69 -7.85 -12.80
CA LEU A 220 -15.53 -8.72 -13.00
C LEU A 220 -15.16 -9.41 -11.69
N HIS A 221 -15.16 -8.68 -10.56
CA HIS A 221 -14.96 -9.27 -9.24
C HIS A 221 -16.02 -10.34 -8.93
N ALA A 222 -17.30 -10.04 -9.18
CA ALA A 222 -18.38 -11.00 -8.98
C ALA A 222 -18.19 -12.30 -9.80
N GLU A 223 -17.66 -12.22 -11.03
CA GLU A 223 -17.30 -13.40 -11.81
C GLU A 223 -16.14 -14.19 -11.19
N VAL A 224 -15.11 -13.52 -10.66
CA VAL A 224 -14.00 -14.18 -9.95
C VAL A 224 -14.53 -14.97 -8.76
N VAL A 225 -15.40 -14.36 -7.94
CA VAL A 225 -16.03 -15.02 -6.78
C VAL A 225 -16.83 -16.25 -7.21
N ARG A 226 -17.67 -16.13 -8.24
CA ARG A 226 -18.49 -17.25 -8.75
C ARG A 226 -17.62 -18.40 -9.28
N ARG A 227 -16.55 -18.09 -10.02
CA ARG A 227 -15.58 -19.11 -10.48
C ARG A 227 -14.87 -19.78 -9.32
N ALA A 228 -14.43 -19.01 -8.33
CA ALA A 228 -13.75 -19.51 -7.15
C ALA A 228 -14.65 -20.50 -6.37
N ARG A 229 -15.90 -20.13 -6.11
CA ARG A 229 -16.89 -20.99 -5.43
C ARG A 229 -17.15 -22.28 -6.21
N ARG A 230 -17.37 -22.22 -7.53
CA ARG A 230 -17.55 -23.43 -8.37
C ARG A 230 -16.37 -24.39 -8.28
N LYS A 231 -15.14 -23.86 -8.34
CA LYS A 231 -13.92 -24.66 -8.24
C LYS A 231 -13.78 -25.36 -6.88
N LEU A 232 -14.09 -24.65 -5.79
CA LEU A 232 -14.05 -25.22 -4.43
C LEU A 232 -15.17 -26.24 -4.17
N VAL A 233 -16.32 -26.15 -4.84
CA VAL A 233 -17.34 -27.20 -4.76
C VAL A 233 -16.91 -28.42 -5.56
N GLY A 234 -16.39 -28.23 -6.78
CA GLY A 234 -15.99 -29.33 -7.66
C GLY A 234 -14.78 -30.13 -7.18
N SER A 235 -13.92 -29.58 -6.33
CA SER A 235 -12.76 -30.31 -5.77
C SER A 235 -13.07 -31.16 -4.54
N LYS A 236 -14.32 -31.19 -4.06
CA LYS A 236 -14.77 -32.06 -2.96
C LYS A 236 -15.28 -33.44 -3.44
N SER A 237 -15.42 -33.65 -4.76
CA SER A 237 -15.78 -34.92 -5.40
C SER A 237 -14.54 -35.68 -5.85
#